data_AF-J2UII4-F1
#
_entry.id   AF-J2UII4-F1
#
_cell.length_a   1.000
_cell.length_b   1.000
_cell.length_c   1.000
_cell.angle_alpha   90.00
_cell.angle_beta   90.00
_cell.angle_gamma   90.00
#
_symmetry.space_group_name_H-M   'P 1'
#
loop_
_entity.id
_entity.type
_entity.pdbx_description
1 polymer ?
#
loop_
_entity_poly.entity_id
_entity_poly.type
_entity_poly.pdbx_seq_one_letter_code
_entity_poly.pdbx_strand_id
1 'polypeptide(L)' 'MTIIARNAKAMTEALNRQGFFLVADLPKRIKVQIRRGMLVVRLP' A
#
# COMPACT_ATOMS: atom_id res chain seq x y z
N MET A 1 10.21 11.16 16.99
CA MET A 1 8.84 11.55 16.58
C MET A 1 7.92 10.38 16.91
N THR A 2 6.76 10.64 17.51
CA THR A 2 5.82 9.59 17.93
C THR A 2 4.49 9.80 17.20
N ILE A 3 4.02 8.80 16.46
CA ILE A 3 2.72 8.81 15.78
C ILE A 3 1.77 7.91 16.58
N ILE A 4 0.68 8.48 17.09
CA ILE A 4 -0.39 7.75 17.76
C ILE A 4 -1.61 7.82 16.85
N ALA A 5 -2.15 6.68 16.46
CA ALA A 5 -3.28 6.58 15.55
C ALA A 5 -4.31 5.58 16.05
N ARG A 6 -5.59 5.87 15.82
CA ARG A 6 -6.73 5.10 16.33
C ARG A 6 -6.93 3.73 15.65
N ASN A 7 -6.34 3.53 14.46
CA ASN A 7 -6.39 2.28 13.71
C ASN A 7 -5.30 2.26 12.62
N ALA A 8 -5.13 1.11 11.97
CA ALA A 8 -4.13 0.90 10.93
C ALA A 8 -4.28 1.87 9.75
N LYS A 9 -5.52 2.22 9.34
CA LYS A 9 -5.75 3.19 8.25
C LYS A 9 -5.17 4.57 8.60
N ALA A 10 -5.51 5.09 9.78
CA ALA A 10 -5.03 6.38 10.24
C ALA A 10 -3.50 6.39 10.44
N MET A 11 -2.92 5.26 10.86
CA MET A 11 -1.47 5.10 10.96
C MET A 11 -0.80 5.19 9.59
N THR A 12 -1.33 4.47 8.59
CA THR A 12 -0.80 4.47 7.21
C THR A 12 -0.85 5.86 6.60
N GLU A 13 -1.94 6.60 6.79
CA GLU A 13 -2.07 7.97 6.29
C GLU A 13 -1.06 8.92 6.96
N ALA A 14 -0.86 8.81 8.27
CA ALA A 14 0.11 9.61 9.02
C ALA A 14 1.56 9.33 8.57
N LEU A 15 1.90 8.06 8.36
CA LEU A 15 3.20 7.64 7.84
C LEU A 15 3.45 8.16 6.43
N ASN A 16 2.46 8.07 5.54
CA ASN A 16 2.56 8.56 4.16
C ASN A 16 2.82 10.07 4.09
N ARG A 17 2.17 10.87 4.95
CA ARG A 17 2.43 12.32 5.06
C ARG A 17 3.86 12.67 5.49
N GLN A 18 4.53 11.76 6.18
CA GLN A 18 5.93 11.90 6.57
C GLN A 18 6.90 11.34 5.52
N GLY A 19 6.41 10.93 4.35
CA GLY A 19 7.21 10.35 3.28
C GLY A 19 7.50 8.85 3.44
N PHE A 20 6.88 8.18 4.42
CA PHE A 20 7.00 6.74 4.59
C PHE A 20 5.96 5.99 3.76
N PHE A 21 6.41 5.09 2.90
CA PHE A 21 5.54 4.24 2.10
C PHE A 21 5.42 2.86 2.74
N LEU A 22 4.19 2.46 3.05
CA LEU A 22 3.88 1.09 3.43
C LEU A 22 3.83 0.22 2.17
N VAL A 23 4.89 -0.56 1.97
CA VAL A 23 4.95 -1.58 0.92
C VAL A 23 4.33 -2.85 1.49
N ALA A 24 3.16 -3.23 0.97
CA ALA A 24 2.64 -4.57 1.17
C ALA A 24 3.16 -5.46 0.03
N ASP A 25 3.96 -6.47 0.38
CA ASP A 25 4.33 -7.48 -0.60
C ASP A 25 3.07 -8.19 -1.09
N LEU A 26 2.92 -8.25 -2.41
CA LEU A 26 1.91 -9.09 -3.01
C LEU A 26 2.35 -10.56 -2.86
N PRO A 27 1.43 -11.48 -2.51
CA PRO A 27 1.73 -12.91 -2.52
C PRO A 27 2.37 -13.30 -3.86
N LYS A 28 3.44 -14.11 -3.84
CA LYS A 28 4.27 -14.44 -5.02
C LYS A 28 3.51 -14.85 -6.29
N ARG A 29 2.29 -15.39 -6.14
CA ARG A 29 1.41 -15.81 -7.23
C ARG A 29 0.64 -14.68 -7.93
N ILE A 30 0.60 -13.49 -7.33
CA ILE A 30 -0.14 -12.34 -7.83
C ILE A 30 0.78 -11.51 -8.72
N LYS A 31 0.45 -11.46 -10.02
CA LYS A 31 1.18 -10.64 -10.99
C LYS A 31 0.50 -9.29 -11.19
N VAL A 32 1.25 -8.21 -11.00
CA VAL A 32 0.84 -6.87 -11.41
C VAL A 32 1.13 -6.71 -12.90
N GLN A 33 0.14 -6.32 -13.68
CA GLN A 33 0.31 -5.97 -15.10
C GLN A 33 -0.03 -4.49 -15.30
N ILE A 34 0.68 -3.82 -16.21
CA ILE A 34 0.31 -2.48 -16.66
C ILE A 34 -0.36 -2.62 -18.04
N ARG A 35 -1.62 -2.17 -18.17
CA ARG A 35 -2.36 -2.17 -19.44
C ARG A 35 -3.01 -0.81 -19.68
N ARG A 36 -2.67 -0.14 -20.78
CA ARG A 36 -3.22 1.18 -21.16
C ARG A 36 -3.14 2.20 -20.02
N GLY A 37 -2.01 2.23 -19.31
CA GLY A 37 -1.81 3.12 -18.15
C GLY A 37 -2.50 2.69 -16.86
N MET A 38 -3.22 1.56 -16.84
CA MET A 38 -3.88 1.02 -15.66
C MET A 38 -3.10 -0.14 -15.04
N LEU A 39 -3.01 -0.16 -13.72
CA LEU A 39 -2.52 -1.31 -12.95
C LEU A 39 -3.63 -2.35 -12.86
N VAL A 40 -3.37 -3.55 -13.38
CA VAL A 40 -4.28 -4.68 -13.37
C VAL A 40 -3.69 -5.76 -12.48
N VAL A 41 -4.44 -6.11 -11.44
CA VAL A 41 -4.11 -7.19 -10.50
C VAL A 41 -5.26 -8.19 -10.52
N ARG A 42 -4.95 -9.49 -10.60
CA ARG A 42 -5.93 -10.57 -10.47
C ARG A 42 -5.73 -11.27 -9.14
N LEU A 43 -6.71 -11.12 -8.26
CA LEU A 43 -6.80 -11.86 -7.01
C LEU A 43 -7.53 -13.19 -7.27
N PRO A 44 -7.21 -14.28 -6.56
CA PRO A 44 -8.04 -15.49 -6.57
C PRO A 44 -9.43 -15.23 -5.98
#